data_AF-A0A7C8PA61-F1
#
_entry.id   AF-A0A7C8PA61-F1
#
_cell.length_a   1.000
_cell.length_b   1.000
_cell.length_c   1.000
_cell.angle_alpha   90.00
_cell.angle_beta   90.00
_cell.angle_gamma   90.00
#
_symmetry.space_group_name_H-M   'P 1'
#
loop_
_entity.id
_entity.type
_entity.pdbx_description
1 polymer ?
#
loop_
_entity_poly.entity_id
_entity_poly.type
_entity_poly.pdbx_seq_one_letter_code
_entity_poly.pdbx_strand_id
1 'polypeptide(L)'
;MSAQSAFGSIPSELFIAIVSYLSVKDIGSLSLASKSFRRLTIVQLFRNIKLNPESILAFQSGGSLSNIGSRVEQLVLDTANSGVRGPNDICTFTRSCIENTNLDAAFPNVKGIKLVFSPEMSSPSGSFLMDQRILRSTLLGFSKFSFYEKLRSLVFKVDTFGGGALDSKIRFDAKNYYRLSPENWGFVGTLGREFDDEYGYDSLGAWRDIDGNAAKLFPTSLKELGLVTPLRPRYHNFIADAIGPGILRAVIPISKNLEKLEVLAIPPFILFALAAPVAPIFPEDENVVYENVREFRLGIDTERHHERLEEAVRRVPNVEKFDLVGDGGV
;
A
#
# COMPACT_ATOMS: atom_id res chain seq x y z
N MET A 1 -45.36 15.26 -14.34
CA MET A 1 -44.87 14.23 -13.40
C MET A 1 -43.49 14.65 -12.95
N SER A 2 -43.28 14.96 -11.68
CA SER A 2 -41.99 15.44 -11.20
C SER A 2 -40.99 14.27 -11.20
N ALA A 3 -39.75 14.50 -11.63
CA ALA A 3 -38.69 13.48 -11.64
C ALA A 3 -38.47 12.80 -10.27
N GLN A 4 -38.95 13.42 -9.17
CA GLN A 4 -38.97 12.84 -7.84
C GLN A 4 -39.85 11.57 -7.71
N SER A 5 -40.89 11.40 -8.54
CA SER A 5 -41.75 10.21 -8.44
C SER A 5 -41.15 8.95 -9.08
N ALA A 6 -40.17 9.09 -9.98
CA ALA A 6 -39.58 7.97 -10.73
C ALA A 6 -38.42 7.28 -9.99
N PHE A 7 -37.72 7.98 -9.09
CA PHE A 7 -36.62 7.39 -8.32
C PHE A 7 -37.08 6.66 -7.06
N GLY A 8 -38.25 7.02 -6.51
CA GLY A 8 -38.84 6.31 -5.37
C GLY A 8 -39.32 4.89 -5.69
N SER A 9 -39.44 4.54 -6.97
CA SER A 9 -39.84 3.21 -7.44
C SER A 9 -38.66 2.29 -7.77
N ILE A 10 -37.42 2.77 -7.71
CA ILE A 10 -36.24 1.92 -7.94
C ILE A 10 -35.94 1.15 -6.65
N PRO A 11 -35.93 -0.19 -6.68
CA PRO A 11 -35.48 -1.00 -5.54
C PRO A 11 -34.08 -0.58 -5.07
N SER A 12 -33.86 -0.61 -3.76
CA SER A 12 -32.60 -0.19 -3.13
C SER A 12 -31.39 -0.91 -3.70
N GLU A 13 -31.54 -2.18 -4.07
CA GLU A 13 -30.50 -3.03 -4.65
C GLU A 13 -30.07 -2.51 -6.03
N LEU A 14 -31.04 -2.19 -6.89
CA LEU A 14 -30.79 -1.62 -8.21
C LEU A 14 -30.20 -0.22 -8.11
N PHE A 15 -30.67 0.58 -7.15
CA PHE A 15 -30.09 1.90 -6.90
C PHE A 15 -28.62 1.80 -6.50
N ILE A 16 -28.27 0.89 -5.58
CA ILE A 16 -26.88 0.65 -5.18
C ILE A 16 -26.04 0.18 -6.37
N ALA A 17 -26.57 -0.70 -7.22
CA ALA A 17 -25.89 -1.13 -8.44
C ALA A 17 -25.62 0.04 -9.39
N ILE A 18 -26.60 0.91 -9.63
CA ILE A 18 -26.43 2.11 -10.47
C ILE A 18 -25.35 3.03 -9.89
N VAL A 19 -25.42 3.33 -8.58
CA VAL A 19 -24.47 4.22 -7.91
C VAL A 19 -23.05 3.64 -7.93
N SER A 20 -22.89 2.32 -8.00
CA SER A 20 -21.57 1.69 -8.06
C SER A 20 -20.76 2.03 -9.34
N TYR A 21 -21.43 2.50 -10.39
CA TYR A 21 -20.80 2.98 -11.63
C TYR A 21 -20.45 4.48 -11.60
N LEU A 22 -20.88 5.21 -10.57
CA LEU A 22 -20.64 6.65 -10.47
C LEU A 22 -19.29 6.95 -9.80
N SER A 23 -18.68 8.06 -10.20
CA SER A 23 -17.49 8.56 -9.49
C SER A 23 -17.85 9.03 -8.08
N VAL A 24 -16.92 8.98 -7.14
CA VAL A 24 -17.15 9.47 -5.75
C VAL A 24 -17.67 10.92 -5.73
N LYS A 25 -17.21 11.76 -6.68
CA LYS A 25 -17.68 13.14 -6.84
C LYS A 25 -19.17 13.21 -7.22
N ASP A 26 -19.61 12.34 -8.13
CA ASP A 26 -20.99 12.29 -8.58
C ASP A 26 -21.90 11.69 -7.50
N ILE A 27 -21.43 10.67 -6.78
CA ILE A 27 -22.11 10.12 -5.60
C ILE A 27 -22.28 11.20 -4.54
N GLY A 28 -21.24 12.02 -4.31
CA GLY A 28 -21.29 13.16 -3.39
C GLY A 28 -22.37 14.15 -3.78
N SER A 29 -22.43 14.51 -5.06
CA SER A 29 -23.45 15.41 -5.61
C SER A 29 -24.86 14.82 -5.48
N LEU A 30 -25.04 13.54 -5.78
CA LEU A 30 -26.30 12.81 -5.64
C LEU A 30 -26.79 12.77 -4.19
N SER A 31 -25.87 12.61 -3.22
CA SER A 31 -26.19 12.58 -1.79
C SER A 31 -26.77 13.91 -1.26
N LEU A 32 -26.53 15.02 -1.96
CA LEU A 32 -27.04 16.33 -1.60
C LEU A 32 -28.45 16.58 -2.16
N ALA A 33 -28.86 15.84 -3.21
CA ALA A 33 -30.13 16.07 -3.89
C ALA A 33 -31.36 15.66 -3.06
N SER A 34 -31.26 14.63 -2.20
CA SER A 34 -32.36 14.26 -1.30
C SER A 34 -31.89 13.46 -0.07
N LYS A 35 -32.70 13.45 1.01
CA LYS A 35 -32.44 12.64 2.21
C LYS A 35 -32.42 11.13 1.89
N SER A 36 -33.30 10.68 1.00
CA SER A 36 -33.38 9.27 0.59
C SER A 36 -32.10 8.84 -0.14
N PHE A 37 -31.63 9.66 -1.09
CA PHE A 37 -30.37 9.39 -1.78
C PHE A 37 -29.19 9.42 -0.82
N ARG A 38 -29.12 10.42 0.07
CA ARG A 38 -28.09 10.47 1.11
C ARG A 38 -28.00 9.16 1.89
N ARG A 39 -29.13 8.62 2.34
CA ARG A 39 -29.18 7.36 3.10
C ARG A 39 -28.64 6.17 2.31
N LEU A 40 -28.84 6.13 0.99
CA LEU A 40 -28.38 5.05 0.12
C LEU A 40 -26.92 5.23 -0.31
N THR A 41 -26.49 6.46 -0.57
CA THR A 41 -25.14 6.77 -1.05
C THR A 41 -24.10 6.84 0.07
N ILE A 42 -24.50 7.08 1.32
CA ILE A 42 -23.56 7.22 2.45
C ILE A 42 -22.66 5.99 2.61
N VAL A 43 -23.18 4.79 2.34
CA VAL A 43 -22.41 3.55 2.41
C VAL A 43 -21.27 3.55 1.38
N GLN A 44 -21.52 4.06 0.17
CA GLN A 44 -20.49 4.13 -0.87
C GLN A 44 -19.49 5.26 -0.61
N LEU A 45 -19.94 6.40 -0.10
CA LEU A 45 -19.08 7.55 0.19
C LEU A 45 -18.08 7.27 1.31
N PHE A 46 -18.49 6.51 2.33
CA PHE A 46 -17.65 6.20 3.48
C PHE A 46 -17.07 4.78 3.45
N ARG A 47 -17.20 4.08 2.33
CA ARG A 47 -16.59 2.75 2.15
C ARG A 47 -15.09 2.78 2.33
N ASN A 48 -14.46 3.87 1.90
CA ASN A 48 -13.01 4.06 1.96
C ASN A 48 -12.72 5.31 2.81
N ILE A 49 -12.03 5.13 3.94
CA ILE A 49 -11.64 6.24 4.80
C ILE A 49 -10.14 6.48 4.69
N LYS A 50 -9.79 7.74 4.43
CA LYS A 50 -8.41 8.22 4.50
C LYS A 50 -8.11 8.71 5.92
N LEU A 51 -7.11 8.10 6.54
CA LEU A 51 -6.54 8.56 7.81
C LEU A 51 -5.42 9.56 7.50
N ASN A 52 -5.56 10.76 8.05
CA ASN A 52 -4.58 11.84 8.07
C ASN A 52 -4.36 12.32 9.52
N PRO A 53 -3.31 13.10 9.81
CA PRO A 53 -3.03 13.57 11.17
C PRO A 53 -4.23 14.23 11.85
N GLU A 54 -5.00 15.03 11.10
CA GLU A 54 -6.18 15.73 11.62
C GLU A 54 -7.28 14.75 12.05
N SER A 55 -7.53 13.70 11.27
CA SER A 55 -8.50 12.66 11.62
C SER A 55 -8.10 11.91 12.88
N ILE A 56 -6.81 11.62 13.07
CA ILE A 56 -6.30 10.94 14.26
C ILE A 56 -6.47 11.82 15.50
N LEU A 57 -6.13 13.10 15.41
CA LEU A 57 -6.37 14.06 16.49
C LEU A 57 -7.87 14.15 16.84
N ALA A 58 -8.75 14.11 15.84
CA ALA A 58 -10.19 14.11 16.06
C ALA A 58 -10.66 12.84 16.81
N PHE A 59 -10.18 11.66 16.44
CA PHE A 59 -10.49 10.41 17.17
C PHE A 59 -9.95 10.44 18.61
N GLN A 60 -8.73 10.92 18.80
CA GLN A 60 -8.11 11.08 20.13
C GLN A 60 -8.86 12.07 21.02
N SER A 61 -9.49 13.08 20.42
CA SER A 61 -10.33 14.07 21.12
C SER A 61 -11.75 13.55 21.43
N GLY A 62 -12.01 12.25 21.26
CA GLY A 62 -13.32 11.62 21.48
C GLY A 62 -14.25 11.66 20.27
N GLY A 63 -13.78 12.08 19.11
CA GLY A 63 -14.51 11.97 17.85
C GLY A 63 -14.81 10.52 17.51
N SER A 64 -16.01 10.25 17.00
CA SER A 64 -16.43 8.90 16.63
C SER A 64 -17.26 8.92 15.35
N LEU A 65 -17.05 7.88 14.54
CA LEU A 65 -17.83 7.59 13.34
C LEU A 65 -18.86 6.47 13.60
N SER A 66 -19.37 6.33 14.81
CA SER A 66 -20.23 5.21 15.26
C SER A 66 -21.36 4.82 14.28
N ASN A 67 -21.99 5.80 13.62
CA ASN A 67 -23.09 5.57 12.68
C ASN A 67 -22.66 5.07 11.28
N ILE A 68 -21.38 5.22 10.93
CA ILE A 68 -20.84 4.89 9.60
C ILE A 68 -19.62 3.98 9.64
N GLY A 69 -18.98 3.80 10.79
CA GLY A 69 -17.75 3.04 10.96
C GLY A 69 -17.87 1.58 10.51
N SER A 70 -19.03 0.98 10.75
CA SER A 70 -19.36 -0.37 10.26
C SER A 70 -19.55 -0.46 8.75
N ARG A 71 -19.61 0.66 8.02
CA ARG A 71 -19.69 0.72 6.55
C ARG A 71 -18.32 0.88 5.89
N VAL A 72 -17.29 1.15 6.68
CA VAL A 72 -15.92 1.30 6.20
C VAL A 72 -15.36 -0.09 5.91
N GLU A 73 -14.95 -0.30 4.66
CA GLU A 73 -14.33 -1.54 4.20
C GLU A 73 -12.84 -1.35 3.90
N GLN A 74 -12.40 -0.12 3.61
CA GLN A 74 -11.00 0.17 3.32
C GLN A 74 -10.47 1.33 4.16
N LEU A 75 -9.29 1.12 4.76
CA LEU A 75 -8.50 2.18 5.38
C LEU A 75 -7.37 2.60 4.44
N VAL A 76 -7.20 3.89 4.27
CA VAL A 76 -6.10 4.49 3.50
C VAL A 76 -5.24 5.30 4.45
N LEU A 77 -4.03 4.84 4.71
CA LEU A 77 -3.01 5.60 5.44
C LEU A 77 -2.14 6.28 4.41
N ASP A 78 -2.20 7.59 4.34
CA ASP A 78 -1.51 8.36 3.31
C ASP A 78 -0.51 9.31 3.96
N THR A 79 0.74 8.88 4.04
CA THR A 79 1.81 9.74 4.57
C THR A 79 2.30 10.71 3.50
N ALA A 80 2.27 10.29 2.23
CA ALA A 80 2.76 11.10 1.10
C ALA A 80 2.01 12.43 0.91
N ASN A 81 0.67 12.41 1.01
CA ASN A 81 -0.16 13.56 0.67
C ASN A 81 -0.80 14.24 1.91
N SER A 82 -0.39 13.87 3.12
CA SER A 82 -0.97 14.41 4.36
C SER A 82 -0.02 15.33 5.13
N GLY A 83 1.02 15.85 4.46
CA GLY A 83 2.00 16.75 5.07
C GLY A 83 2.97 16.07 6.04
N VAL A 84 2.87 14.75 6.23
CA VAL A 84 3.78 13.95 7.07
C VAL A 84 5.08 13.70 6.31
N ARG A 85 6.22 14.17 6.83
CA ARG A 85 7.50 14.09 6.13
C ARG A 85 8.62 13.63 7.06
N GLY A 86 9.48 12.77 6.52
CA GLY A 86 10.61 12.21 7.25
C GLY A 86 10.22 11.02 8.14
N PRO A 87 11.19 10.14 8.46
CA PRO A 87 10.93 8.86 9.09
C PRO A 87 10.31 8.99 10.49
N ASN A 88 10.69 10.00 11.26
CA ASN A 88 10.14 10.20 12.60
C ASN A 88 8.67 10.60 12.59
N ASP A 89 8.26 11.51 11.69
CA ASP A 89 6.87 11.96 11.63
C ASP A 89 5.97 10.88 11.04
N ILE A 90 6.47 10.16 10.03
CA ILE A 90 5.82 8.98 9.46
C ILE A 90 5.58 7.94 10.57
N CYS A 91 6.62 7.59 11.32
CA CYS A 91 6.52 6.64 12.43
C CYS A 91 5.57 7.12 13.52
N THR A 92 5.65 8.40 13.91
CA THR A 92 4.76 9.00 14.91
C THR A 92 3.29 8.92 14.47
N PHE A 93 3.03 9.22 13.19
CA PHE A 93 1.71 9.16 12.61
C PHE A 93 1.18 7.72 12.56
N THR A 94 1.95 6.77 12.01
CA THR A 94 1.53 5.37 11.93
C THR A 94 1.32 4.76 13.31
N ARG A 95 2.22 5.05 14.26
CA ARG A 95 2.09 4.64 15.65
C ARG A 95 0.83 5.23 16.29
N SER A 96 0.53 6.50 16.06
CA SER A 96 -0.69 7.13 16.57
C SER A 96 -1.97 6.52 15.96
N CYS A 97 -1.93 6.10 14.69
CA CYS A 97 -3.05 5.38 14.08
C CYS A 97 -3.28 4.02 14.75
N ILE A 98 -2.21 3.30 15.10
CA ILE A 98 -2.28 1.91 15.56
C ILE A 98 -2.46 1.82 17.07
N GLU A 99 -1.68 2.57 17.84
CA GLU A 99 -1.66 2.47 19.30
C GLU A 99 -2.68 3.40 19.96
N ASN A 100 -2.95 4.56 19.35
CA ASN A 100 -3.75 5.61 19.97
C ASN A 100 -5.16 5.74 19.37
N THR A 101 -5.52 4.87 18.41
CA THR A 101 -6.87 4.80 17.84
C THR A 101 -7.40 3.38 17.98
N ASN A 102 -8.57 3.22 18.59
CA ASN A 102 -9.24 1.91 18.65
C ASN A 102 -9.89 1.60 17.29
N LEU A 103 -9.07 1.21 16.31
CA LEU A 103 -9.51 0.95 14.94
C LEU A 103 -10.48 -0.22 14.84
N ASP A 104 -10.37 -1.24 15.69
CA ASP A 104 -11.32 -2.37 15.73
C ASP A 104 -12.73 -1.89 16.10
N ALA A 105 -12.84 -1.04 17.13
CA ALA A 105 -14.14 -0.48 17.51
C ALA A 105 -14.65 0.56 16.50
N ALA A 106 -13.76 1.36 15.93
CA ALA A 106 -14.13 2.39 14.96
C ALA A 106 -14.56 1.79 13.62
N PHE A 107 -13.87 0.76 13.13
CA PHE A 107 -13.99 0.21 11.79
C PHE A 107 -13.98 -1.33 11.77
N PRO A 108 -15.02 -1.99 12.33
CA PRO A 108 -15.01 -3.44 12.53
C PRO A 108 -15.07 -4.28 11.24
N ASN A 109 -15.42 -3.67 10.10
CA ASN A 109 -15.67 -4.37 8.83
C ASN A 109 -14.59 -4.11 7.77
N VAL A 110 -13.42 -3.62 8.19
CA VAL A 110 -12.29 -3.38 7.30
C VAL A 110 -11.83 -4.69 6.67
N LYS A 111 -11.74 -4.69 5.35
CA LYS A 111 -11.24 -5.78 4.50
C LYS A 111 -10.08 -5.33 3.61
N GLY A 112 -9.79 -4.03 3.55
CA GLY A 112 -8.73 -3.46 2.74
C GLY A 112 -7.87 -2.45 3.51
N ILE A 113 -6.56 -2.52 3.31
CA ILE A 113 -5.63 -1.48 3.75
C ILE A 113 -4.87 -0.97 2.53
N LYS A 114 -4.76 0.35 2.41
CA LYS A 114 -3.90 1.00 1.44
C LYS A 114 -2.90 1.89 2.17
N LEU A 115 -1.63 1.61 1.99
CA LEU A 115 -0.53 2.41 2.50
C LEU A 115 0.01 3.25 1.35
N VAL A 116 -0.18 4.57 1.41
CA VAL A 116 0.42 5.52 0.46
C VAL A 116 1.61 6.16 1.15
N PHE A 117 2.80 5.73 0.74
CA PHE A 117 4.06 6.08 1.35
C PHE A 117 4.88 6.97 0.42
N SER A 118 5.50 8.02 0.94
CA SER A 118 6.50 8.79 0.20
C SER A 118 7.87 8.55 0.84
N PRO A 119 8.78 7.81 0.18
CA PRO A 119 10.13 7.65 0.68
C PRO A 119 10.84 8.99 0.69
N GLU A 120 11.60 9.24 1.75
CA GLU A 120 12.41 10.45 1.86
C GLU A 120 13.65 10.29 0.97
N MET A 121 13.54 10.72 -0.30
CA MET A 121 14.62 10.59 -1.29
C MET A 121 15.80 11.55 -1.06
N SER A 122 15.92 12.19 0.10
CA SER A 122 17.12 12.96 0.45
C SER A 122 18.29 12.07 0.90
N SER A 123 18.24 10.75 0.72
CA SER A 123 19.41 9.88 0.90
C SER A 123 19.19 8.53 0.20
N PRO A 124 20.13 7.99 -0.59
CA PRO A 124 19.92 6.77 -1.38
C PRO A 124 20.00 5.41 -0.67
N SER A 125 20.62 5.27 0.52
CA SER A 125 20.92 3.93 1.07
C SER A 125 20.26 3.61 2.41
N GLY A 126 20.39 4.45 3.44
CA GLY A 126 19.77 4.13 4.73
C GLY A 126 18.27 4.45 4.81
N SER A 127 17.72 5.27 3.91
CA SER A 127 16.31 5.72 3.97
C SER A 127 15.39 4.54 3.67
N PHE A 128 15.75 3.71 2.69
CA PHE A 128 15.02 2.50 2.32
C PHE A 128 14.95 1.47 3.44
N LEU A 129 16.04 1.25 4.19
CA LEU A 129 16.02 0.35 5.34
C LEU A 129 15.08 0.87 6.42
N MET A 130 15.07 2.18 6.68
CA MET A 130 14.14 2.78 7.63
C MET A 130 12.69 2.67 7.15
N ASP A 131 12.44 2.93 5.87
CA ASP A 131 11.12 2.82 5.24
C ASP A 131 10.60 1.38 5.32
N GLN A 132 11.45 0.38 5.06
CA GLN A 132 11.13 -1.03 5.26
C GLN A 132 10.75 -1.34 6.71
N ARG A 133 11.56 -0.88 7.68
CA ARG A 133 11.28 -1.12 9.10
C ARG A 133 9.97 -0.45 9.52
N ILE A 134 9.70 0.77 9.07
CA ILE A 134 8.44 1.47 9.32
C ILE A 134 7.26 0.71 8.71
N LEU A 135 7.35 0.29 7.44
CA LEU A 135 6.28 -0.49 6.78
C LEU A 135 6.03 -1.81 7.49
N ARG A 136 7.09 -2.54 7.85
CA ARG A 136 7.01 -3.79 8.60
C ARG A 136 6.35 -3.59 9.96
N SER A 137 6.80 -2.62 10.76
CA SER A 137 6.19 -2.30 12.06
C SER A 137 4.74 -1.83 11.91
N THR A 138 4.41 -1.15 10.81
CA THR A 138 3.02 -0.76 10.50
C THR A 138 2.15 -2.01 10.28
N LEU A 139 2.60 -2.99 9.48
CA LEU A 139 1.87 -4.24 9.27
C LEU A 139 1.73 -5.07 10.55
N LEU A 140 2.81 -5.21 11.33
CA LEU A 140 2.77 -5.91 12.62
C LEU A 140 1.92 -5.19 13.67
N GLY A 141 1.85 -3.86 13.59
CA GLY A 141 0.93 -3.08 14.39
C GLY A 141 -0.51 -3.36 13.98
N PHE A 142 -0.80 -3.43 12.68
CA PHE A 142 -2.12 -3.79 12.18
C PHE A 142 -2.52 -5.23 12.52
N SER A 143 -1.58 -6.17 12.56
CA SER A 143 -1.86 -7.57 12.89
C SER A 143 -2.38 -7.79 14.31
N LYS A 144 -2.36 -6.74 15.15
CA LYS A 144 -2.98 -6.76 16.49
C LYS A 144 -4.49 -6.58 16.46
N PHE A 145 -5.05 -6.09 15.35
CA PHE A 145 -6.49 -5.86 15.21
C PHE A 145 -7.22 -7.09 14.68
N SER A 146 -8.43 -7.32 15.17
CA SER A 146 -9.29 -8.46 14.80
C SER A 146 -9.68 -8.46 13.32
N PHE A 147 -9.77 -7.28 12.68
CA PHE A 147 -10.08 -7.21 11.25
C PHE A 147 -8.91 -7.70 10.38
N TYR A 148 -7.66 -7.71 10.89
CA TYR A 148 -6.49 -8.04 10.09
C TYR A 148 -6.51 -9.49 9.59
N GLU A 149 -6.99 -10.42 10.42
CA GLU A 149 -7.17 -11.83 10.03
C GLU A 149 -8.16 -12.00 8.88
N LYS A 150 -9.03 -11.01 8.64
CA LYS A 150 -10.06 -11.01 7.58
C LYS A 150 -9.68 -10.11 6.40
N LEU A 151 -8.48 -9.54 6.42
CA LEU A 151 -8.01 -8.61 5.40
C LEU A 151 -7.91 -9.32 4.05
N ARG A 152 -8.63 -8.82 3.04
CA ARG A 152 -8.65 -9.36 1.69
C ARG A 152 -7.76 -8.58 0.72
N SER A 153 -7.52 -7.29 0.99
CA SER A 153 -6.82 -6.41 0.06
C SER A 153 -5.74 -5.60 0.78
N LEU A 154 -4.53 -5.61 0.23
CA LEU A 154 -3.40 -4.84 0.73
C LEU A 154 -2.70 -4.15 -0.44
N VAL A 155 -2.67 -2.82 -0.41
CA VAL A 155 -2.09 -2.01 -1.48
C VAL A 155 -1.01 -1.10 -0.92
N PHE A 156 0.23 -1.30 -1.36
CA PHE A 156 1.34 -0.40 -1.13
C PHE A 156 1.47 0.51 -2.33
N LYS A 157 1.30 1.81 -2.11
CA LYS A 157 1.55 2.84 -3.11
C LYS A 157 2.74 3.67 -2.69
N VAL A 158 3.81 3.63 -3.47
CA VAL A 158 4.99 4.46 -3.25
C VAL A 158 4.86 5.70 -4.14
N ASP A 159 4.52 6.84 -3.54
CA ASP A 159 4.46 8.12 -4.24
C ASP A 159 5.81 8.81 -4.12
N THR A 160 6.64 8.67 -5.15
CA THR A 160 7.91 9.40 -5.21
C THR A 160 7.64 10.81 -5.69
N PHE A 161 8.22 11.82 -5.04
CA PHE A 161 8.16 13.20 -5.51
C PHE A 161 8.62 13.30 -6.97
N GLY A 162 7.71 13.75 -7.83
CA GLY A 162 8.07 14.15 -9.19
C GLY A 162 8.80 15.49 -9.17
N GLY A 163 9.92 15.58 -9.88
CA GLY A 163 10.49 16.85 -10.35
C GLY A 163 11.63 17.47 -9.52
N GLY A 164 11.96 16.93 -8.35
CA GLY A 164 13.22 17.30 -7.68
C GLY A 164 14.31 16.36 -8.16
N ALA A 165 15.32 16.86 -8.87
CA ALA A 165 16.57 16.11 -8.98
C ALA A 165 16.98 15.71 -7.55
N LEU A 166 17.41 14.47 -7.34
CA LEU A 166 18.34 14.18 -6.24
C LEU A 166 19.45 15.19 -6.44
N ASP A 167 19.51 16.23 -5.60
CA ASP A 167 20.64 17.13 -5.64
C ASP A 167 21.86 16.25 -5.37
N SER A 168 22.74 16.15 -6.36
CA SER A 168 23.96 15.33 -6.29
C SER A 168 24.91 15.83 -5.20
N LYS A 169 24.61 16.96 -4.57
CA LYS A 169 25.27 17.50 -3.37
C LYS A 169 24.61 17.06 -2.07
N ILE A 170 23.52 16.31 -2.09
CA ILE A 170 22.92 15.72 -0.88
C ILE A 170 23.90 14.67 -0.35
N ARG A 171 24.72 15.12 0.61
CA ARG A 171 25.62 14.27 1.37
C ARG A 171 24.80 13.43 2.33
N PHE A 172 25.23 12.19 2.54
CA PHE A 172 24.73 11.29 3.58
C PHE A 172 24.73 12.02 4.93
N ASP A 173 23.56 12.48 5.39
CA ASP A 173 23.41 12.93 6.77
C ASP A 173 23.01 11.73 7.63
N ALA A 174 24.03 10.99 8.08
CA ALA A 174 23.91 9.90 9.04
C ALA A 174 23.02 10.26 10.24
N LYS A 175 22.95 11.56 10.59
CA LYS A 175 22.23 12.03 11.77
C LYS A 175 20.73 11.96 11.63
N ASN A 176 20.15 11.96 10.42
CA ASN A 176 18.70 11.80 10.26
C ASN A 176 18.23 10.36 10.55
N TYR A 177 19.08 9.34 10.32
CA TYR A 177 18.78 7.94 10.66
C TYR A 177 18.54 7.72 12.16
N TYR A 178 19.24 8.48 13.00
CA TYR A 178 19.18 8.37 14.45
C TYR A 178 18.22 9.37 15.12
N ARG A 179 17.46 10.16 14.34
CA ARG A 179 16.52 11.16 14.86
C ARG A 179 15.15 10.62 15.24
N LEU A 180 14.91 9.30 15.17
CA LEU A 180 13.71 8.74 15.76
C LEU A 180 13.68 9.03 17.26
N SER A 181 12.51 9.43 17.77
CA SER A 181 12.30 9.52 19.21
C SER A 181 12.49 8.14 19.86
N PRO A 182 12.85 8.05 21.15
CA PRO A 182 12.97 6.76 21.84
C PRO A 182 11.72 5.87 21.72
N GLU A 183 10.53 6.46 21.72
CA GLU A 183 9.25 5.74 21.56
C GLU A 183 9.11 5.16 20.15
N ASN A 184 9.52 5.92 19.14
CA ASN A 184 9.54 5.45 17.75
C ASN A 184 10.64 4.40 17.54
N TRP A 185 11.78 4.50 18.22
CA TRP A 185 12.75 3.42 18.29
C TRP A 185 12.18 2.16 18.94
N GLY A 186 11.33 2.28 19.95
CA GLY A 186 10.55 1.15 20.46
C GLY A 186 9.64 0.54 19.39
N PHE A 187 8.87 1.36 18.68
CA PHE A 187 7.98 0.89 17.62
C PHE A 187 8.71 0.21 16.44
N VAL A 188 9.86 0.74 16.04
CA VAL A 188 10.63 0.28 14.87
C VAL A 188 11.69 -0.79 15.25
N GLY A 189 12.26 -0.70 16.44
CA GLY A 189 13.40 -1.51 16.92
C GLY A 189 13.03 -2.77 17.69
N THR A 190 11.84 -2.85 18.30
CA THR A 190 11.43 -4.05 19.08
C THR A 190 11.09 -5.25 18.20
N LEU A 191 11.22 -5.13 16.87
CA LEU A 191 10.76 -6.16 15.94
C LEU A 191 11.88 -6.86 15.13
N GLY A 192 13.16 -6.46 15.15
CA GLY A 192 14.20 -7.19 14.40
C GLY A 192 15.63 -7.05 14.95
N ARG A 193 16.24 -8.17 15.35
CA ARG A 193 17.64 -8.28 15.81
C ARG A 193 18.67 -8.43 14.68
N GLU A 194 18.26 -8.69 13.43
CA GLU A 194 19.17 -9.11 12.34
C GLU A 194 19.58 -8.01 11.36
N PHE A 195 19.56 -6.74 11.78
CA PHE A 195 19.79 -5.61 10.88
C PHE A 195 21.08 -4.81 11.17
N ASP A 196 21.96 -5.32 12.02
CA ASP A 196 23.23 -4.67 12.35
C ASP A 196 24.31 -4.86 11.26
N ASP A 197 24.03 -5.65 10.21
CA ASP A 197 24.92 -5.78 9.06
C ASP A 197 24.58 -4.72 8.01
N GLU A 198 25.33 -3.62 8.03
CA GLU A 198 25.23 -2.38 7.25
C GLU A 198 25.19 -2.55 5.70
N TYR A 199 25.21 -3.78 5.18
CA TYR A 199 25.34 -4.10 3.75
C TYR A 199 24.34 -5.14 3.22
N GLY A 200 23.42 -5.65 4.05
CA GLY A 200 22.39 -6.59 3.62
C GLY A 200 21.20 -5.90 2.95
N TYR A 201 21.32 -5.51 1.68
CA TYR A 201 20.21 -4.94 0.89
C TYR A 201 19.02 -5.90 0.69
N ASP A 202 19.13 -7.15 1.15
CA ASP A 202 18.19 -8.24 0.90
C ASP A 202 18.18 -9.24 2.06
N SER A 203 18.09 -8.76 3.32
CA SER A 203 17.92 -9.69 4.44
C SER A 203 16.47 -10.18 4.44
N LEU A 204 16.28 -11.48 4.18
CA LEU A 204 14.98 -12.17 4.30
C LEU A 204 14.31 -11.97 5.69
N GLY A 205 15.08 -11.56 6.71
CA GLY A 205 14.61 -11.17 8.04
C GLY A 205 13.81 -9.87 8.07
N ALA A 206 13.94 -9.00 7.07
CA ALA A 206 13.27 -7.70 6.99
C ALA A 206 11.74 -7.79 6.95
N TRP A 207 11.22 -8.86 6.37
CA TRP A 207 9.79 -9.09 6.17
C TRP A 207 9.31 -10.36 6.86
N ARG A 208 9.78 -10.56 8.09
CA ARG A 208 9.31 -11.59 9.02
C ARG A 208 8.87 -10.94 10.33
N ASP A 209 8.19 -11.62 11.24
CA ASP A 209 8.01 -11.12 12.61
C ASP A 209 9.27 -11.35 13.48
N ILE A 210 9.18 -11.12 14.80
CA ILE A 210 10.29 -11.39 15.75
C ILE A 210 10.68 -12.86 15.84
N ASP A 211 9.78 -13.76 15.45
CA ASP A 211 9.94 -15.21 15.51
C ASP A 211 10.35 -15.76 14.13
N GLY A 212 10.61 -14.91 13.14
CA GLY A 212 10.96 -15.31 11.78
C GLY A 212 9.77 -15.69 10.88
N ASN A 213 8.53 -15.46 11.31
CA ASN A 213 7.31 -15.81 10.58
C ASN A 213 6.81 -14.69 9.67
N ALA A 214 6.80 -14.92 8.36
CA ALA A 214 6.17 -14.01 7.40
C ALA A 214 4.62 -14.05 7.46
N ALA A 215 4.03 -15.15 7.95
CA ALA A 215 2.57 -15.33 8.04
C ALA A 215 1.87 -14.33 8.98
N LYS A 216 2.59 -13.76 9.97
CA LYS A 216 2.01 -12.69 10.82
C LYS A 216 2.00 -11.33 10.11
N LEU A 217 2.88 -11.13 9.12
CA LEU A 217 2.91 -9.91 8.31
C LEU A 217 1.84 -9.91 7.24
N PHE A 218 1.54 -11.06 6.64
CA PHE A 218 0.53 -11.16 5.59
C PHE A 218 -0.50 -12.23 5.95
N PRO A 219 -1.77 -11.83 6.18
CA PRO A 219 -2.80 -12.77 6.63
C PRO A 219 -3.15 -13.74 5.49
N THR A 220 -3.47 -15.00 5.85
CA THR A 220 -3.83 -16.04 4.87
C THR A 220 -5.12 -15.72 4.11
N SER A 221 -5.96 -14.84 4.63
CA SER A 221 -7.18 -14.35 3.98
C SER A 221 -6.94 -13.35 2.84
N LEU A 222 -5.69 -12.90 2.65
CA LEU A 222 -5.34 -11.94 1.62
C LEU A 222 -5.57 -12.52 0.21
N LYS A 223 -6.32 -11.78 -0.61
CA LYS A 223 -6.69 -12.12 -1.98
C LYS A 223 -6.11 -11.16 -3.01
N GLU A 224 -5.87 -9.92 -2.61
CA GLU A 224 -5.39 -8.86 -3.49
C GLU A 224 -4.13 -8.24 -2.91
N LEU A 225 -3.08 -8.18 -3.73
CA LEU A 225 -1.85 -7.47 -3.41
C LEU A 225 -1.54 -6.46 -4.52
N GLY A 226 -1.34 -5.20 -4.12
CA GLY A 226 -0.91 -4.14 -5.03
C GLY A 226 0.41 -3.53 -4.59
N LEU A 227 1.39 -3.47 -5.49
CA LEU A 227 2.67 -2.77 -5.37
C LEU A 227 2.71 -1.71 -6.48
N VAL A 228 2.34 -0.49 -6.12
CA VAL A 228 2.05 0.57 -7.10
C VAL A 228 2.98 1.75 -6.95
N THR A 229 3.70 2.07 -8.01
CA THR A 229 4.42 3.33 -8.14
C THR A 229 3.86 4.13 -9.30
N PRO A 230 3.51 5.43 -9.13
CA PRO A 230 3.03 6.27 -10.22
C PRO A 230 4.04 6.37 -11.37
N LEU A 231 3.52 6.28 -12.59
CA LEU A 231 4.24 6.58 -13.83
C LEU A 231 4.48 8.09 -13.86
N ARG A 232 5.72 8.52 -13.61
CA ARG A 232 6.15 9.92 -13.79
C ARG A 232 7.50 9.89 -14.51
N PRO A 233 7.82 10.88 -15.37
CA PRO A 233 9.15 11.00 -15.96
C PRO A 233 10.18 11.12 -14.85
N ARG A 234 11.16 10.21 -14.79
CA ARG A 234 12.22 10.22 -13.77
C ARG A 234 13.59 10.36 -14.42
N TYR A 235 14.44 11.12 -13.73
CA TYR A 235 15.87 11.17 -14.02
C TYR A 235 16.50 9.80 -13.72
N HIS A 236 17.51 9.43 -14.52
CA HIS A 236 18.26 8.17 -14.49
C HIS A 236 19.10 8.00 -13.21
N ASN A 237 18.46 7.97 -12.04
CA ASN A 237 19.16 7.75 -10.78
C ASN A 237 18.98 6.31 -10.32
N PHE A 238 20.13 5.64 -10.28
CA PHE A 238 20.35 4.23 -9.98
C PHE A 238 20.15 3.97 -8.49
N ILE A 239 18.94 3.63 -8.08
CA ILE A 239 18.69 3.15 -6.71
C ILE A 239 17.81 1.92 -6.80
N ALA A 240 18.35 0.80 -6.30
CA ALA A 240 17.63 -0.46 -6.19
C ALA A 240 16.60 -0.36 -5.05
N ASP A 241 15.33 -0.50 -5.36
CA ASP A 241 14.28 -0.58 -4.36
C ASP A 241 14.21 -2.01 -3.80
N ALA A 242 14.60 -2.15 -2.54
CA ALA A 242 14.53 -3.42 -1.82
C ALA A 242 13.15 -3.70 -1.20
N ILE A 243 12.17 -2.77 -1.27
CA ILE A 243 10.83 -2.93 -0.68
C ILE A 243 9.99 -3.89 -1.52
N GLY A 244 9.90 -3.65 -2.83
CA GLY A 244 9.03 -4.45 -3.73
C GLY A 244 9.41 -5.93 -3.77
N PRO A 245 10.65 -6.28 -4.16
CA PRO A 245 11.14 -7.65 -4.14
C PRO A 245 11.05 -8.29 -2.74
N GLY A 246 11.34 -7.53 -1.68
CA GLY A 246 11.20 -8.00 -0.30
C GLY A 246 9.77 -8.40 0.06
N ILE A 247 8.77 -7.59 -0.31
CA ILE A 247 7.36 -7.92 -0.12
C ILE A 247 6.97 -9.14 -0.95
N LEU A 248 7.36 -9.20 -2.22
CA LEU A 248 7.03 -10.35 -3.10
C LEU A 248 7.60 -11.67 -2.56
N ARG A 249 8.79 -11.64 -1.96
CA ARG A 249 9.36 -12.79 -1.25
C ARG A 249 8.60 -13.11 0.04
N ALA A 250 8.22 -12.11 0.80
CA ALA A 250 7.52 -12.30 2.08
C ALA A 250 6.11 -12.89 1.90
N VAL A 251 5.44 -12.61 0.78
CA VAL A 251 4.12 -13.17 0.47
C VAL A 251 4.18 -14.57 -0.15
N ILE A 252 5.37 -15.15 -0.42
CA ILE A 252 5.52 -16.52 -0.94
C ILE A 252 4.63 -17.53 -0.19
N PRO A 253 4.61 -17.58 1.16
CA PRO A 253 3.83 -18.58 1.89
C PRO A 253 2.32 -18.50 1.66
N ILE A 254 1.82 -17.34 1.19
CA ILE A 254 0.41 -17.10 0.91
C ILE A 254 0.15 -16.82 -0.59
N SER A 255 1.15 -16.96 -1.45
CA SER A 255 1.08 -16.61 -2.88
C SER A 255 -0.06 -17.33 -3.60
N LYS A 256 -0.31 -18.59 -3.24
CA LYS A 256 -1.43 -19.40 -3.73
C LYS A 256 -2.81 -18.86 -3.32
N ASN A 257 -2.91 -18.00 -2.31
CA ASN A 257 -4.21 -17.46 -1.90
C ASN A 257 -4.62 -16.24 -2.73
N LEU A 258 -3.66 -15.60 -3.40
CA LEU A 258 -3.87 -14.39 -4.18
C LEU A 258 -4.69 -14.70 -5.44
N GLU A 259 -5.71 -13.87 -5.67
CA GLU A 259 -6.59 -13.87 -6.84
C GLU A 259 -6.30 -12.67 -7.75
N LYS A 260 -5.73 -11.61 -7.19
CA LYS A 260 -5.34 -10.39 -7.89
C LYS A 260 -3.96 -9.93 -7.48
N LEU A 261 -3.15 -9.61 -8.48
CA LEU A 261 -1.81 -9.07 -8.29
C LEU A 261 -1.61 -7.84 -9.19
N GLU A 262 -1.25 -6.72 -8.59
CA GLU A 262 -0.89 -5.50 -9.31
C GLU A 262 0.56 -5.13 -8.99
N VAL A 263 1.42 -5.10 -10.00
CA VAL A 263 2.82 -4.68 -9.89
C VAL A 263 3.06 -3.59 -10.93
N LEU A 264 2.89 -2.33 -10.51
CA LEU A 264 3.07 -1.17 -11.38
C LEU A 264 4.39 -0.47 -11.05
N ALA A 265 5.37 -0.56 -11.94
CA ALA A 265 6.68 0.06 -11.77
C ALA A 265 7.17 0.77 -13.05
N ILE A 266 7.33 2.09 -12.97
CA ILE A 266 8.33 2.87 -13.74
C ILE A 266 9.20 3.54 -12.67
N PRO A 267 10.53 3.39 -12.73
CA PRO A 267 11.23 2.61 -11.73
C PRO A 267 11.52 3.36 -10.43
N PRO A 268 11.23 2.69 -9.30
CA PRO A 268 12.28 2.33 -8.36
C PRO A 268 12.25 0.82 -8.03
N PHE A 269 11.08 0.16 -8.08
CA PHE A 269 10.92 -1.30 -7.92
C PHE A 269 11.72 -2.13 -8.93
N ILE A 270 12.15 -1.50 -10.03
CA ILE A 270 12.89 -2.11 -11.12
C ILE A 270 13.96 -1.11 -11.61
N LEU A 271 15.00 -0.82 -10.84
CA LEU A 271 16.15 -0.06 -11.35
C LEU A 271 17.47 -0.81 -11.15
N PHE A 272 18.05 -1.13 -12.31
CA PHE A 272 19.34 -1.76 -12.55
C PHE A 272 20.49 -0.84 -12.16
N ALA A 273 21.61 -1.42 -11.71
CA ALA A 273 22.92 -0.91 -12.09
C ALA A 273 23.26 -1.48 -13.48
N LEU A 274 23.86 -0.67 -14.36
CA LEU A 274 24.45 -1.13 -15.64
C LEU A 274 25.54 -2.23 -15.46
N ALA A 275 25.89 -2.58 -14.22
CA ALA A 275 26.97 -3.49 -13.86
C ALA A 275 26.62 -4.55 -12.81
N ALA A 276 25.38 -4.63 -12.30
CA ALA A 276 24.97 -5.66 -11.33
C ALA A 276 24.04 -6.68 -11.99
N PRO A 277 24.14 -7.99 -11.64
CA PRO A 277 23.26 -9.01 -12.18
C PRO A 277 21.79 -8.63 -11.95
N VAL A 278 21.01 -8.81 -13.00
CA VAL A 278 19.60 -8.45 -13.15
C VAL A 278 18.76 -9.22 -12.14
N ALA A 279 18.35 -8.58 -11.04
CA ALA A 279 17.43 -9.23 -10.11
C ALA A 279 16.07 -9.49 -10.81
N PRO A 280 15.49 -10.69 -10.64
CA PRO A 280 14.18 -11.04 -11.19
C PRO A 280 13.06 -10.26 -10.49
N ILE A 281 11.95 -10.06 -11.20
CA ILE A 281 10.76 -9.38 -10.64
C ILE A 281 10.17 -10.23 -9.53
N PHE A 282 10.14 -11.54 -9.74
CA PHE A 282 9.62 -12.50 -8.79
C PHE A 282 10.76 -13.21 -8.05
N PRO A 283 10.49 -13.79 -6.87
CA PRO A 283 11.45 -14.65 -6.20
C PRO A 283 11.91 -15.80 -7.11
N GLU A 284 13.20 -16.14 -7.09
CA GLU A 284 13.76 -17.21 -7.95
C GLU A 284 13.31 -18.61 -7.56
N ASP A 285 12.76 -18.81 -6.37
CA ASP A 285 12.28 -20.11 -5.88
C ASP A 285 11.25 -20.73 -6.84
N GLU A 286 11.62 -21.83 -7.49
CA GLU A 286 10.82 -22.53 -8.51
C GLU A 286 9.44 -22.99 -8.01
N ASN A 287 9.25 -23.11 -6.70
CA ASN A 287 7.96 -23.48 -6.10
C ASN A 287 6.98 -22.29 -6.01
N VAL A 288 7.41 -21.08 -6.36
CA VAL A 288 6.60 -19.86 -6.29
C VAL A 288 5.91 -19.63 -7.63
N VAL A 289 4.69 -20.15 -7.71
CA VAL A 289 3.78 -19.92 -8.83
C VAL A 289 2.50 -19.29 -8.27
N TYR A 290 2.15 -18.11 -8.79
CA TYR A 290 0.93 -17.39 -8.44
C TYR A 290 -0.28 -17.98 -9.17
N GLU A 291 -0.52 -19.27 -8.94
CA GLU A 291 -1.43 -20.12 -9.73
C GLU A 291 -2.90 -19.68 -9.68
N ASN A 292 -3.33 -19.00 -8.61
CA ASN A 292 -4.71 -18.57 -8.45
C ASN A 292 -4.96 -17.11 -8.87
N VAL A 293 -3.91 -16.40 -9.30
CA VAL A 293 -4.05 -15.02 -9.77
C VAL A 293 -4.73 -15.02 -11.14
N ARG A 294 -5.91 -14.40 -11.20
CA ARG A 294 -6.75 -14.25 -12.40
C ARG A 294 -6.65 -12.86 -13.00
N GLU A 295 -6.49 -11.85 -12.15
CA GLU A 295 -6.26 -10.46 -12.56
C GLU A 295 -4.79 -10.10 -12.30
N PHE A 296 -4.03 -9.88 -13.37
CA PHE A 296 -2.64 -9.47 -13.28
C PHE A 296 -2.41 -8.18 -14.05
N ARG A 297 -1.87 -7.18 -13.36
CA ARG A 297 -1.51 -5.90 -13.96
C ARG A 297 -0.03 -5.65 -13.77
N LEU A 298 0.68 -5.47 -14.87
CA LEU A 298 2.13 -5.30 -14.91
C LEU A 298 2.49 -3.98 -15.59
N GLY A 299 3.21 -3.12 -14.87
CA GLY A 299 3.87 -1.96 -15.46
C GLY A 299 5.35 -2.27 -15.69
N ILE A 300 5.82 -2.23 -16.94
CA ILE A 300 7.21 -2.48 -17.31
C ILE A 300 7.61 -1.60 -18.50
N ASP A 301 8.86 -1.13 -18.50
CA ASP A 301 9.48 -0.53 -19.68
C ASP A 301 9.83 -1.63 -20.69
N THR A 302 8.92 -1.82 -21.66
CA THR A 302 8.96 -2.89 -22.65
C THR A 302 10.10 -2.78 -23.65
N GLU A 303 10.67 -1.57 -23.86
CA GLU A 303 11.74 -1.38 -24.86
C GLU A 303 13.08 -2.00 -24.42
N ARG A 304 13.24 -2.26 -23.12
CA ARG A 304 14.52 -2.73 -22.54
C ARG A 304 14.46 -4.12 -21.90
N HIS A 305 13.28 -4.71 -21.69
CA HIS A 305 13.12 -5.82 -20.73
C HIS A 305 12.19 -6.96 -21.18
N HIS A 306 12.34 -7.46 -22.41
CA HIS A 306 11.52 -8.57 -22.95
C HIS A 306 11.60 -9.86 -22.11
N GLU A 307 12.79 -10.25 -21.64
CA GLU A 307 13.00 -11.46 -20.82
C GLU A 307 12.18 -11.47 -19.52
N ARG A 308 11.83 -10.30 -18.99
CA ARG A 308 11.04 -10.16 -17.76
C ARG A 308 9.55 -10.32 -17.97
N LEU A 309 9.07 -10.02 -19.17
CA LEU A 309 7.70 -10.33 -19.52
C LEU A 309 7.51 -11.85 -19.58
N GLU A 310 8.48 -12.58 -20.15
CA GLU A 310 8.46 -14.04 -20.13
C GLU A 310 8.53 -14.61 -18.72
N GLU A 311 9.40 -14.07 -17.87
CA GLU A 311 9.48 -14.43 -16.45
C GLU A 311 8.11 -14.26 -15.76
N ALA A 312 7.46 -13.11 -15.96
CA ALA A 312 6.16 -12.82 -15.37
C ALA A 312 5.06 -13.77 -15.85
N VAL A 313 5.03 -14.10 -17.14
CA VAL A 313 4.10 -15.09 -17.72
C VAL A 313 4.32 -16.48 -17.12
N ARG A 314 5.58 -16.90 -16.91
CA ARG A 314 5.86 -18.19 -16.26
C ARG A 314 5.39 -18.22 -14.81
N ARG A 315 5.51 -17.11 -14.08
CA ARG A 315 5.19 -17.01 -12.65
C ARG A 315 3.69 -16.85 -12.38
N VAL A 316 2.94 -16.32 -13.34
CA VAL A 316 1.50 -16.08 -13.23
C VAL A 316 0.76 -16.75 -14.41
N PRO A 317 0.61 -18.08 -14.40
CA PRO A 317 0.20 -18.83 -15.60
C PRO A 317 -1.29 -18.74 -15.94
N ASN A 318 -2.16 -18.43 -14.98
CA ASN A 318 -3.63 -18.57 -15.10
C ASN A 318 -4.37 -17.23 -15.20
N VAL A 319 -3.76 -16.23 -15.84
CA VAL A 319 -4.30 -14.88 -15.93
C VAL A 319 -5.49 -14.83 -16.90
N GLU A 320 -6.67 -14.49 -16.40
CA GLU A 320 -7.88 -14.22 -17.19
C GLU A 320 -7.88 -12.78 -17.73
N LYS A 321 -7.32 -11.83 -16.97
CA LYS A 321 -7.19 -10.43 -17.35
C LYS A 321 -5.76 -9.93 -17.13
N PHE A 322 -5.08 -9.61 -18.23
CA PHE A 322 -3.72 -9.07 -18.23
C PHE A 322 -3.68 -7.64 -18.76
N ASP A 323 -3.25 -6.70 -17.92
CA ASP A 323 -3.08 -5.30 -18.31
C ASP A 323 -1.58 -4.95 -18.31
N LEU A 324 -1.00 -4.79 -19.49
CA LEU A 324 0.37 -4.28 -19.68
C LEU A 324 0.35 -2.75 -19.75
N VAL A 325 1.04 -2.10 -18.83
CA VAL A 325 1.10 -0.64 -18.74
C VAL A 325 2.50 -0.17 -19.15
N GLY A 326 2.64 0.31 -20.38
CA GLY A 326 3.86 0.95 -20.89
C GLY A 326 3.86 2.46 -20.68
N ASP A 327 5.03 3.09 -20.83
CA ASP A 327 5.17 4.55 -20.88
C ASP A 327 4.63 5.02 -22.25
N GLY A 328 3.31 5.23 -22.33
CA GLY A 328 2.67 5.77 -23.52
C GLY A 328 3.14 7.21 -23.72
N GLY A 329 4.13 7.39 -24.61
CA GLY A 329 4.58 8.71 -25.04
C GLY A 329 3.43 9.52 -25.65
N VAL A 330 3.12 10.63 -25.00
CA VAL A 330 2.76 11.90 -25.64
C VAL A 330 3.71 12.95 -25.12
#